data_AF-A0AAE1J5Q2-F1
#
_entry.id   AF-A0AAE1J5Q2-F1
#
_cell.length_a   1.000
_cell.length_b   1.000
_cell.length_c   1.000
_cell.angle_alpha   90.00
_cell.angle_beta   90.00
_cell.angle_gamma   90.00
#
_symmetry.space_group_name_H-M   'P 1'
#
loop_
_entity.id
_entity.type
_entity.pdbx_description
1 polymer ?
#
loop_
_entity_poly.entity_id
_entity_poly.type
_entity_poly.pdbx_seq_one_letter_code
_entity_poly.pdbx_strand_id
1 'polypeptide(L)'
;MQHDEVIWQVIRHNHCSFMAKIATGNFCRNPYNVTGICNRSSCPLANSRYATIRDDNGVFYLYMKTIERAHMPNNLWERVKLPRNYEKALEIIDKNLMYWPKFLVHKTKQRLTKMTQMRIRMRKLGLKTREKIMTTPRKEKKREARREEKAERAALLEKAIENELLERLHKGVYGPGDIVNYPLKEYNNVLDMGKLQPAEDEYEEEPEVEYVEGYDELEEEDDIEDFAGFGTLEAPDDYDDDENAGTDEEEGYVAVHKKLTKNRRPEKNVLDKKSKKPRVLVEVEGEDAGERQRTVQ
;
A
#
# COMPACT_ATOMS: atom_id res chain seq x y z
N MET A 1 -12.30 10.22 44.43
CA MET A 1 -13.42 9.41 43.92
C MET A 1 -12.95 8.65 42.69
N GLN A 2 -13.41 7.42 42.51
CA GLN A 2 -13.03 6.57 41.37
C GLN A 2 -14.09 6.73 40.28
N HIS A 3 -13.72 7.32 39.13
CA HIS A 3 -14.66 7.76 38.09
C HIS A 3 -14.71 6.83 36.86
N ASP A 4 -14.22 5.59 37.00
CA ASP A 4 -14.05 4.62 35.92
C ASP A 4 -15.34 4.41 35.08
N GLU A 5 -16.52 4.44 35.72
CA GLU A 5 -17.79 4.26 35.02
C GLU A 5 -18.21 5.47 34.20
N VAL A 6 -18.04 6.67 34.74
CA VAL A 6 -18.32 7.92 34.03
C VAL A 6 -17.36 8.05 32.84
N ILE A 7 -16.08 7.74 33.05
CA ILE A 7 -15.07 7.73 31.98
C ILE A 7 -15.47 6.74 30.88
N TRP A 8 -15.94 5.54 31.23
CA TRP A 8 -16.41 4.57 30.25
C TRP A 8 -17.61 5.09 29.45
N GLN A 9 -18.62 5.67 30.11
CA GLN A 9 -19.80 6.22 29.45
C GLN A 9 -19.43 7.33 28.46
N VAL A 10 -18.56 8.26 28.87
CA VAL A 10 -18.06 9.34 28.00
C VAL A 10 -17.31 8.76 26.80
N ILE A 11 -16.39 7.81 27.01
CA ILE A 11 -15.60 7.20 25.94
C ILE A 11 -16.48 6.39 24.96
N ARG A 12 -17.55 5.76 25.44
CA ARG A 12 -18.43 4.91 24.62
C ARG A 12 -19.43 5.72 23.80
N HIS A 13 -20.04 6.74 24.40
CA HIS A 13 -21.13 7.50 23.78
C HIS A 13 -20.64 8.72 23.00
N ASN A 14 -19.57 9.38 23.45
CA ASN A 14 -18.97 10.49 22.73
C ASN A 14 -17.90 9.97 21.76
N HIS A 15 -16.71 10.58 21.77
CA HIS A 15 -15.63 10.23 20.88
C HIS A 15 -14.47 9.54 21.62
N CYS A 16 -14.02 8.40 21.09
CA CYS A 16 -12.81 7.72 21.52
C CYS A 16 -11.83 7.62 20.34
N SER A 17 -10.68 8.29 20.46
CA SER A 17 -9.65 8.33 19.42
C SER A 17 -9.08 6.95 19.07
N PHE A 18 -9.09 6.03 20.03
CA PHE A 18 -8.59 4.66 19.85
C PHE A 18 -9.65 3.68 19.35
N MET A 19 -10.93 4.06 19.32
CA MET A 19 -12.00 3.15 18.91
C MET A 19 -12.08 3.08 17.38
N ALA A 20 -12.08 1.86 16.84
CA ALA A 20 -12.31 1.58 15.44
C ALA A 20 -13.57 0.72 15.30
N LYS A 21 -14.60 1.28 14.68
CA LYS A 21 -15.84 0.55 14.35
C LYS A 21 -15.61 -0.20 13.04
N ILE A 22 -15.80 -1.51 13.05
CA ILE A 22 -15.75 -2.40 11.89
C ILE A 22 -17.09 -3.14 11.84
N ALA A 23 -17.49 -3.65 10.67
CA ALA A 23 -18.74 -4.42 10.51
C ALA A 23 -18.89 -5.58 11.52
N THR A 24 -17.79 -6.21 11.92
CA THR A 24 -17.77 -7.33 12.87
C THR A 24 -17.84 -6.89 14.35
N GLY A 25 -17.61 -5.62 14.66
CA GLY A 25 -17.64 -5.11 16.03
C GLY A 25 -16.69 -3.95 16.30
N ASN A 26 -16.61 -3.58 17.58
CA ASN A 26 -15.82 -2.43 18.04
C ASN A 26 -14.44 -2.86 18.54
N PHE A 27 -13.39 -2.36 17.90
CA PHE A 27 -12.00 -2.63 18.26
C PHE A 27 -11.31 -1.41 18.86
N CYS A 28 -10.21 -1.64 19.54
CA CYS A 28 -9.40 -0.60 20.18
C CYS A 28 -7.96 -0.65 19.65
N ARG A 29 -7.46 0.48 19.16
CA ARG A 29 -6.08 0.65 18.64
C ARG A 29 -5.07 0.98 19.74
N ASN A 30 -5.50 1.12 20.99
CA ASN A 30 -4.60 1.47 22.09
C ASN A 30 -3.58 0.33 22.31
N PRO A 31 -2.26 0.62 22.30
CA PRO A 31 -1.22 -0.40 22.50
C PRO A 31 -1.32 -1.11 23.86
N TYR A 32 -1.89 -0.43 24.87
CA TYR A 32 -2.09 -0.95 26.21
C TYR A 32 -3.43 -1.69 26.38
N ASN A 33 -4.13 -2.08 25.31
CA ASN A 33 -5.30 -2.95 25.46
C ASN A 33 -4.85 -4.43 25.44
N VAL A 34 -5.34 -5.24 26.39
CA VAL A 34 -4.98 -6.67 26.47
C VAL A 34 -5.59 -7.50 25.35
N THR A 35 -6.86 -7.24 24.99
CA THR A 35 -7.65 -8.06 24.05
C THR A 35 -7.71 -7.47 22.65
N GLY A 36 -7.61 -6.14 22.52
CA GLY A 36 -7.82 -5.40 21.27
C GLY A 36 -9.29 -5.07 20.97
N ILE A 37 -10.22 -5.50 21.83
CA ILE A 37 -11.65 -5.22 21.71
C ILE A 37 -11.98 -3.97 22.55
N CYS A 38 -12.88 -3.13 22.06
CA CYS A 38 -13.37 -1.95 22.78
C CYS A 38 -14.56 -2.31 23.67
N ASN A 39 -14.28 -2.88 24.85
CA ASN A 39 -15.26 -3.21 25.89
C ASN A 39 -14.89 -2.53 27.22
N ARG A 40 -15.88 -2.38 28.12
CA ARG A 40 -15.67 -1.78 29.46
C ARG A 40 -14.50 -2.42 30.21
N SER A 41 -14.45 -3.75 30.25
CA SER A 41 -13.39 -4.52 30.92
C SER A 41 -12.04 -4.52 30.20
N SER A 42 -12.03 -4.18 28.91
CA SER A 42 -10.82 -4.24 28.07
C SER A 42 -10.19 -2.87 27.83
N CYS A 43 -10.89 -1.77 28.11
CA CYS A 43 -10.36 -0.43 27.88
C CYS A 43 -9.35 -0.04 28.98
N PRO A 44 -8.09 0.29 28.63
CA PRO A 44 -7.08 0.71 29.60
C PRO A 44 -7.28 2.16 30.09
N LEU A 45 -8.04 2.97 29.36
CA LEU A 45 -8.34 4.36 29.76
C LEU A 45 -9.44 4.41 30.81
N ALA A 46 -10.50 3.62 30.61
CA ALA A 46 -11.64 3.57 31.52
C ALA A 46 -11.32 2.87 32.85
N ASN A 47 -10.41 1.90 32.86
CA ASN A 47 -10.05 1.18 34.07
C ASN A 47 -8.80 1.79 34.73
N SER A 48 -8.93 2.17 35.99
CA SER A 48 -7.82 2.65 36.83
C SER A 48 -6.88 1.52 37.27
N ARG A 49 -7.41 0.33 37.59
CA ARG A 49 -6.63 -0.89 37.84
C ARG A 49 -6.55 -1.71 36.57
N TYR A 50 -5.38 -1.77 35.96
CA TYR A 50 -5.20 -2.49 34.70
C TYR A 50 -3.81 -3.11 34.59
N ALA A 51 -3.67 -4.14 33.76
CA ALA A 51 -2.38 -4.79 33.53
C ALA A 51 -2.30 -5.31 32.10
N THR A 52 -1.17 -5.09 31.43
CA THR A 52 -0.92 -5.54 30.05
C THR A 52 0.49 -6.03 29.85
N ILE A 53 0.71 -6.73 28.74
CA ILE A 53 2.04 -7.17 28.33
C ILE A 53 2.39 -6.49 27.02
N ARG A 54 3.60 -5.94 26.96
CA ARG A 54 4.13 -5.30 25.78
C ARG A 54 5.56 -5.76 25.53
N ASP A 55 5.92 -5.79 24.27
CA ASP A 55 7.27 -5.98 23.82
C ASP A 55 7.99 -4.65 23.62
N ASP A 56 9.08 -4.45 24.35
CA ASP A 56 10.01 -3.35 24.09
C ASP A 56 11.36 -3.98 23.69
N ASN A 57 11.83 -3.70 22.48
CA ASN A 57 13.15 -4.12 21.95
C ASN A 57 13.51 -5.60 22.19
N GLY A 58 12.57 -6.51 21.93
CA GLY A 58 12.84 -7.96 22.06
C GLY A 58 12.74 -8.53 23.48
N VAL A 59 12.39 -7.72 24.48
CA VAL A 59 12.09 -8.15 25.86
C VAL A 59 10.61 -7.94 26.15
N PHE A 60 10.00 -8.80 26.96
CA PHE A 60 8.61 -8.61 27.40
C PHE A 60 8.60 -7.89 28.74
N TYR A 61 7.71 -6.92 28.86
CA TYR A 61 7.45 -6.21 30.10
C TYR A 61 5.97 -6.36 30.48
N LEU A 62 5.74 -6.60 31.76
CA LEU A 62 4.44 -6.48 32.39
C LEU A 62 4.25 -5.02 32.78
N TYR A 63 3.26 -4.39 32.18
CA TYR A 63 2.82 -3.03 32.46
C TYR A 63 1.65 -3.07 33.43
N MET A 64 1.78 -2.46 34.60
CA MET A 64 0.73 -2.40 35.62
C MET A 64 0.30 -0.96 35.84
N LYS A 65 -1.00 -0.74 35.91
CA LYS A 65 -1.62 0.55 36.20
C LYS A 65 -2.33 0.43 37.54
N THR A 66 -1.96 1.30 38.46
CA THR A 66 -2.53 1.42 39.80
C THR A 66 -3.32 2.72 39.93
N ILE A 67 -4.27 2.75 40.87
CA ILE A 67 -5.15 3.91 41.10
C ILE A 67 -4.34 5.10 41.62
N GLU A 68 -3.35 4.82 42.46
CA GLU A 68 -2.55 5.83 43.15
C GLU A 68 -1.78 6.73 42.18
N ARG A 69 -1.30 6.17 41.06
CA ARG A 69 -0.51 6.89 40.06
C ARG A 69 -1.35 7.61 39.00
N ALA A 70 -2.68 7.57 39.09
CA ALA A 70 -3.57 8.15 38.08
C ALA A 70 -3.39 9.67 37.88
N HIS A 71 -2.94 10.37 38.92
CA HIS A 71 -2.67 11.81 38.89
C HIS A 71 -1.36 12.17 38.17
N MET A 72 -0.45 11.21 37.97
CA MET A 72 0.84 11.43 37.30
C MET A 72 0.90 10.63 35.99
N PRO A 73 0.51 11.20 34.84
CA PRO A 73 0.44 10.46 33.57
C PRO A 73 1.80 9.93 33.11
N ASN A 74 2.90 10.64 33.42
CA ASN A 74 4.26 10.21 33.06
C ASN A 74 4.65 8.90 33.75
N ASN A 75 4.21 8.70 35.00
CA ASN A 75 4.53 7.54 35.82
C ASN A 75 3.35 6.58 35.98
N LEU A 76 2.32 6.71 35.14
CA LEU A 76 1.07 5.95 35.23
C LEU A 76 1.28 4.43 35.21
N TRP A 77 2.29 3.98 34.46
CA TRP A 77 2.57 2.57 34.27
C TRP A 77 3.84 2.14 35.00
N GLU A 78 3.69 1.16 35.88
CA GLU A 78 4.80 0.39 36.44
C GLU A 78 5.22 -0.70 35.46
N ARG A 79 6.53 -0.87 35.27
CA ARG A 79 7.09 -1.84 34.32
C ARG A 79 7.90 -2.89 35.06
N VAL A 80 7.53 -4.15 34.91
CA VAL A 80 8.28 -5.31 35.42
C VAL A 80 8.82 -6.12 34.25
N LYS A 81 10.13 -6.36 34.24
CA LYS A 81 10.79 -7.15 33.19
C LYS A 81 10.44 -8.62 33.35
N LEU A 82 9.93 -9.23 32.29
CA LEU A 82 9.66 -10.67 32.26
C LEU A 82 10.89 -11.44 31.73
N PRO A 83 11.23 -12.60 32.33
CA PRO A 83 12.30 -13.46 31.86
C PRO A 83 11.94 -14.10 30.52
N ARG A 84 12.96 -14.61 29.81
CA ARG A 84 12.77 -15.32 28.54
C ARG A 84 12.10 -16.69 28.73
N ASN A 85 12.27 -17.32 29.88
CA ASN A 85 11.58 -18.57 30.20
C ASN A 85 10.10 -18.29 30.47
N TYR A 86 9.24 -18.98 29.73
CA TYR A 86 7.79 -18.80 29.77
C TYR A 86 7.18 -19.16 31.13
N GLU A 87 7.61 -20.26 31.75
CA GLU A 87 7.08 -20.72 33.04
C GLU A 87 7.41 -19.72 34.15
N LYS A 88 8.67 -19.29 34.23
CA LYS A 88 9.11 -18.25 35.17
C LYS A 88 8.37 -16.92 34.94
N ALA A 89 8.06 -16.58 33.69
CA ALA A 89 7.29 -15.38 33.38
C ALA A 89 5.84 -15.50 33.86
N LEU A 90 5.21 -16.68 33.76
CA LEU A 90 3.88 -16.93 34.30
C LEU A 90 3.86 -16.81 35.83
N GLU A 91 4.84 -17.37 36.53
CA GLU A 91 4.95 -17.24 37.99
C GLU A 91 5.08 -15.78 38.43
N ILE A 92 5.87 -14.98 37.71
CA ILE A 92 6.04 -13.55 37.99
C ILE A 92 4.73 -12.79 37.77
N ILE A 93 3.98 -13.11 36.71
CA ILE A 93 2.65 -12.55 36.47
C ILE A 93 1.71 -12.90 37.62
N ASP A 94 1.69 -14.16 38.04
CA ASP A 94 0.83 -14.61 39.13
C ASP A 94 1.16 -13.93 40.47
N LYS A 95 2.44 -13.77 40.79
CA LYS A 95 2.90 -13.06 42.00
C LYS A 95 2.50 -11.58 41.99
N ASN A 96 2.67 -10.89 40.86
CA ASN A 96 2.34 -9.46 40.78
C ASN A 96 0.83 -9.19 40.69
N LEU A 97 0.06 -10.09 40.06
CA LEU A 97 -1.38 -9.90 39.83
C LEU A 97 -2.29 -10.66 40.81
N MET A 98 -1.79 -11.08 41.98
CA MET A 98 -2.60 -11.85 42.96
C MET A 98 -3.93 -11.18 43.32
N TYR A 99 -3.93 -9.84 43.49
CA TYR A 99 -5.10 -9.06 43.91
C TYR A 99 -5.86 -8.40 42.75
N TRP A 100 -5.60 -8.79 41.51
CA TRP A 100 -6.26 -8.24 40.32
C TRP A 100 -7.47 -9.09 39.91
N PRO A 101 -8.41 -8.51 39.13
CA PRO A 101 -9.53 -9.27 38.60
C PRO A 101 -9.06 -10.48 37.78
N LYS A 102 -9.64 -11.67 38.05
CA LYS A 102 -9.30 -12.94 37.37
C LYS A 102 -9.35 -12.82 35.83
N PHE A 103 -10.29 -12.03 35.31
CA PHE A 103 -10.38 -11.74 33.87
C PHE A 103 -9.09 -11.14 33.31
N LEU A 104 -8.51 -10.13 33.99
CA LEU A 104 -7.27 -9.49 33.54
C LEU A 104 -6.09 -10.44 33.68
N VAL A 105 -6.01 -11.21 34.77
CA VAL A 105 -4.94 -12.22 34.94
C VAL A 105 -4.97 -13.25 33.81
N HIS A 106 -6.14 -13.78 33.51
CA HIS A 106 -6.28 -14.77 32.44
C HIS A 106 -5.96 -14.16 31.06
N LYS A 107 -6.47 -12.97 30.75
CA LYS A 107 -6.21 -12.32 29.46
C LYS A 107 -4.75 -11.87 29.30
N THR A 108 -4.09 -11.43 30.37
CA THR A 108 -2.65 -11.09 30.33
C THR A 108 -1.80 -12.34 30.09
N LYS A 109 -2.10 -13.47 30.76
CA LYS A 109 -1.48 -14.76 30.44
C LYS A 109 -1.68 -15.17 28.98
N GLN A 110 -2.93 -15.11 28.48
CA GLN A 110 -3.23 -15.40 27.07
C GLN A 110 -2.44 -14.50 26.11
N ARG A 111 -2.32 -13.21 26.43
CA ARG A 111 -1.52 -12.26 25.65
C ARG A 111 -0.04 -12.62 25.67
N LEU A 112 0.53 -13.02 26.82
CA LEU A 112 1.91 -13.50 26.90
C LEU A 112 2.13 -14.68 25.95
N THR A 113 1.24 -15.66 25.99
CA THR A 113 1.31 -16.84 25.12
C THR A 113 1.29 -16.43 23.66
N LYS A 114 0.34 -15.59 23.27
CA LYS A 114 0.20 -15.14 21.87
C LYS A 114 1.41 -14.35 21.40
N MET A 115 1.93 -13.43 22.21
CA MET A 115 3.13 -12.64 21.89
C MET A 115 4.37 -13.53 21.78
N THR A 116 4.51 -14.53 22.66
CA THR A 116 5.60 -15.51 22.60
C THR A 116 5.52 -16.36 21.33
N GLN A 117 4.33 -16.85 20.99
CA GLN A 117 4.09 -17.57 19.73
C GLN A 117 4.39 -16.71 18.50
N MET A 118 3.97 -15.44 18.50
CA MET A 118 4.29 -14.49 17.43
C MET A 118 5.80 -14.28 17.29
N ARG A 119 6.55 -14.17 18.39
CA ARG A 119 8.02 -14.10 18.33
C ARG A 119 8.65 -15.34 17.74
N ILE A 120 8.18 -16.52 18.13
CA ILE A 120 8.66 -17.80 17.54
C ILE A 120 8.36 -17.82 16.04
N ARG A 121 7.16 -17.38 15.63
CA ARG A 121 6.77 -17.29 14.22
C ARG A 121 7.65 -16.30 13.45
N MET A 122 7.94 -15.13 14.00
CA MET A 122 8.82 -14.13 13.39
C MET A 122 10.22 -14.68 13.16
N ARG A 123 10.80 -15.39 14.15
CA ARG A 123 12.10 -16.06 13.99
C ARG A 123 12.07 -17.13 12.90
N LYS A 124 11.04 -17.98 12.89
CA LYS A 124 10.85 -19.00 11.84
C LYS A 124 10.66 -18.38 10.46
N LEU A 125 10.01 -17.22 10.37
CA LEU A 125 9.84 -16.50 9.11
C LEU A 125 11.13 -15.84 8.64
N GLY A 126 11.92 -15.27 9.55
CA GLY A 126 13.23 -14.68 9.21
C GLY A 126 14.28 -15.71 8.76
N LEU A 127 14.16 -16.97 9.22
CA LEU A 127 14.99 -18.08 8.76
C LEU A 127 14.59 -18.62 7.38
N LYS A 128 13.37 -18.31 6.90
CA LYS A 128 12.90 -18.75 5.59
C LYS A 128 13.33 -17.73 4.53
N THR A 129 14.08 -18.16 3.53
CA THR A 129 14.31 -17.37 2.32
C THR A 129 12.97 -17.21 1.60
N ARG A 130 12.58 -15.97 1.35
CA ARG A 130 11.40 -15.62 0.56
C ARG A 130 11.81 -14.66 -0.53
N GLU A 131 11.24 -14.85 -1.71
CA GLU A 131 11.37 -13.88 -2.78
C GLU A 131 10.84 -12.52 -2.30
N LYS A 132 11.64 -11.48 -2.55
CA LYS A 132 11.25 -10.12 -2.22
C LYS A 132 10.24 -9.68 -3.26
N ILE A 133 8.98 -9.51 -2.84
CA ILE A 133 7.95 -8.90 -3.69
C ILE A 133 8.40 -7.45 -3.94
N MET A 134 8.92 -7.21 -5.14
CA MET A 134 9.24 -5.87 -5.61
C MET A 134 8.04 -5.34 -6.39
N THR A 135 7.65 -4.10 -6.09
CA THR A 135 6.60 -3.42 -6.86
C THR A 135 7.25 -2.74 -8.05
N THR A 136 6.91 -3.14 -9.27
CA THR A 136 7.30 -2.42 -10.48
C THR A 136 6.42 -1.18 -10.61
N PRO A 137 6.98 0.04 -10.77
CA PRO A 137 6.17 1.24 -10.88
C PRO A 137 5.37 1.22 -12.18
N ARG A 138 4.11 1.66 -12.11
CA ARG A 138 3.16 1.59 -13.24
C ARG A 138 3.63 2.40 -14.46
N LYS A 139 4.34 3.51 -14.24
CA LYS A 139 4.86 4.37 -15.31
C LYS A 139 5.93 3.64 -16.14
N GLU A 140 6.89 2.98 -15.48
CA GLU A 140 7.92 2.18 -16.17
C GLU A 140 7.29 1.06 -16.98
N LYS A 141 6.35 0.31 -16.38
CA LYS A 141 5.66 -0.77 -17.11
C LYS A 141 4.97 -0.29 -18.39
N LYS A 142 4.30 0.89 -18.34
CA LYS A 142 3.67 1.49 -19.52
C LYS A 142 4.70 1.94 -20.55
N ARG A 143 5.79 2.57 -20.09
CA ARG A 143 6.85 3.09 -20.97
C ARG A 143 7.61 1.95 -21.66
N GLU A 144 7.94 0.89 -20.93
CA GLU A 144 8.59 -0.31 -21.46
C GLU A 144 7.70 -0.99 -22.50
N ALA A 145 6.41 -1.19 -22.22
CA ALA A 145 5.48 -1.79 -23.19
C ALA A 145 5.38 -0.98 -24.49
N ARG A 146 5.32 0.36 -24.41
CA ARG A 146 5.31 1.21 -25.62
C ARG A 146 6.63 1.15 -26.38
N ARG A 147 7.78 1.10 -25.69
CA ARG A 147 9.08 0.96 -26.33
C ARG A 147 9.24 -0.41 -26.98
N GLU A 148 8.71 -1.46 -26.35
CA GLU A 148 8.69 -2.82 -26.88
C GLU A 148 7.89 -2.88 -28.18
N GLU A 149 6.67 -2.33 -28.20
CA GLU A 149 5.85 -2.27 -29.42
C GLU A 149 6.55 -1.46 -30.54
N LYS A 150 7.18 -0.33 -30.19
CA LYS A 150 7.96 0.47 -31.14
C LYS A 150 9.16 -0.29 -31.68
N ALA A 151 9.86 -1.05 -30.83
CA ALA A 151 11.00 -1.86 -31.21
C ALA A 151 10.59 -3.05 -32.09
N GLU A 152 9.48 -3.72 -31.79
CA GLU A 152 8.92 -4.80 -32.60
C GLU A 152 8.58 -4.32 -34.01
N ARG A 153 7.90 -3.17 -34.11
CA ARG A 153 7.55 -2.57 -35.41
C ARG A 153 8.79 -2.15 -36.19
N ALA A 154 9.80 -1.59 -35.54
CA ALA A 154 11.05 -1.18 -36.18
C ALA A 154 11.94 -2.35 -36.61
N ALA A 155 11.94 -3.46 -35.87
CA ALA A 155 12.81 -4.60 -36.13
C ALA A 155 12.41 -5.42 -37.37
N LEU A 156 11.18 -5.27 -37.89
CA LEU A 156 10.63 -5.97 -39.08
C LEU A 156 11.15 -7.42 -39.20
N LEU A 157 10.97 -8.19 -38.13
CA LEU A 157 11.63 -9.49 -37.96
C LEU A 157 11.34 -10.46 -39.11
N GLU A 158 10.17 -10.38 -39.74
CA GLU A 158 9.79 -11.22 -40.89
C GLU A 158 10.72 -11.05 -42.09
N LYS A 159 11.03 -9.81 -42.48
CA LYS A 159 11.94 -9.53 -43.60
C LYS A 159 13.37 -9.94 -43.28
N ALA A 160 13.80 -9.71 -42.04
CA ALA A 160 15.14 -10.12 -41.59
C ALA A 160 15.28 -11.65 -41.62
N ILE A 161 14.25 -12.39 -41.19
CA ILE A 161 14.21 -13.85 -41.24
C ILE A 161 14.14 -14.35 -42.68
N GLU A 162 13.32 -13.74 -43.53
CA GLU A 162 13.22 -14.08 -44.96
C GLU A 162 14.58 -13.96 -45.64
N ASN A 163 15.26 -12.83 -45.46
CA ASN A 163 16.59 -12.60 -46.00
C ASN A 163 17.61 -13.62 -45.48
N GLU A 164 17.57 -13.96 -44.18
CA GLU A 164 18.46 -14.98 -43.62
C GLU A 164 18.18 -16.38 -44.21
N LEU A 165 16.90 -16.74 -44.39
CA LEU A 165 16.49 -18.02 -44.97
C LEU A 165 16.89 -18.11 -46.44
N LEU A 166 16.70 -17.03 -47.21
CA LEU A 166 17.16 -16.94 -48.59
C LEU A 166 18.69 -17.06 -48.68
N GLU A 167 19.43 -16.35 -47.83
CA GLU A 167 20.88 -16.47 -47.77
C GLU A 167 21.34 -17.89 -47.42
N ARG A 168 20.67 -18.57 -46.48
CA ARG A 168 20.96 -19.97 -46.13
C ARG A 168 20.64 -20.92 -47.28
N LEU A 169 19.57 -20.64 -48.03
CA LEU A 169 19.20 -21.39 -49.24
C LEU A 169 20.25 -21.23 -50.34
N HIS A 170 20.71 -19.99 -50.59
CA HIS A 170 21.78 -19.67 -51.54
C HIS A 170 23.13 -20.28 -51.14
N LYS A 171 23.43 -20.30 -49.83
CA LYS A 171 24.63 -20.96 -49.28
C LYS A 171 24.54 -22.49 -49.32
N GLY A 172 23.38 -23.06 -49.69
CA GLY A 172 23.20 -24.51 -49.83
C GLY A 172 23.26 -25.28 -48.51
N VAL A 173 22.88 -24.63 -47.40
CA VAL A 173 22.95 -25.22 -46.05
C VAL A 173 21.98 -26.41 -45.90
N TYR A 174 20.86 -26.39 -46.62
CA TYR A 174 19.92 -27.50 -46.73
C TYR A 174 20.45 -28.50 -47.77
N GLY A 175 21.14 -29.54 -47.30
CA GLY A 175 21.81 -30.52 -48.17
C GLY A 175 20.85 -31.48 -48.88
N PRO A 176 21.33 -32.25 -49.88
CA PRO A 176 20.52 -33.18 -50.68
C PRO A 176 19.98 -34.41 -49.93
N GLY A 177 20.29 -34.56 -48.63
CA GLY A 177 19.77 -35.61 -47.75
C GLY A 177 18.63 -35.17 -46.84
N ASP A 178 18.40 -33.87 -46.69
CA ASP A 178 17.24 -33.35 -45.97
C ASP A 178 16.09 -33.25 -46.96
N ILE A 179 15.11 -34.15 -46.84
CA ILE A 179 13.91 -34.17 -47.68
C ILE A 179 13.03 -33.01 -47.26
N VAL A 180 13.30 -31.84 -47.82
CA VAL A 180 12.41 -30.70 -47.68
C VAL A 180 11.49 -30.67 -48.90
N ASN A 181 10.20 -30.89 -48.66
CA ASN A 181 9.18 -30.91 -49.70
C ASN A 181 8.87 -29.48 -50.17
N TYR A 182 9.76 -28.90 -50.97
CA TYR A 182 9.50 -27.62 -51.61
C TYR A 182 8.69 -27.83 -52.90
N PRO A 183 7.61 -27.05 -53.13
CA PRO A 183 6.99 -26.97 -54.44
C PRO A 183 8.03 -26.48 -55.47
N LEU A 184 8.43 -27.37 -56.40
CA LEU A 184 9.50 -27.11 -57.38
C LEU A 184 9.30 -25.83 -58.22
N LYS A 185 8.05 -25.43 -58.44
CA LYS A 185 7.71 -24.21 -59.19
C LYS A 185 8.09 -22.96 -58.40
N GLU A 186 7.80 -22.92 -57.11
CA GLU A 186 8.06 -21.79 -56.23
C GLU A 186 9.56 -21.68 -55.94
N TYR A 187 10.23 -22.83 -55.77
CA TYR A 187 11.68 -22.89 -55.57
C TYR A 187 12.48 -22.30 -56.76
N ASN A 188 12.13 -22.68 -57.99
CA ASN A 188 12.80 -22.14 -59.18
C ASN A 188 12.50 -20.65 -59.38
N ASN A 189 11.25 -20.22 -59.12
CA ASN A 189 10.88 -18.80 -59.21
C ASN A 189 11.70 -17.94 -58.24
N VAL A 190 11.90 -18.39 -57.00
CA VAL A 190 12.70 -17.66 -55.99
C VAL A 190 14.18 -17.62 -56.37
N LEU A 191 14.73 -18.71 -56.91
CA LEU A 191 16.11 -18.75 -57.41
C LEU A 191 16.34 -17.85 -58.64
N ASP A 192 15.34 -17.71 -59.50
CA ASP A 192 15.41 -16.87 -60.70
C ASP A 192 15.23 -15.39 -60.36
N MET A 193 14.36 -15.05 -59.39
CA MET A 193 14.20 -13.68 -58.87
C MET A 193 15.48 -13.16 -58.17
N GLY A 194 16.23 -14.02 -57.48
CA GLY A 194 17.50 -13.64 -56.84
C GLY A 194 18.72 -13.52 -57.78
N LYS A 195 18.61 -13.95 -59.05
CA LYS A 195 19.69 -13.84 -60.06
C LYS A 195 19.62 -12.56 -60.90
N LEU A 196 18.52 -11.81 -60.84
CA LEU A 196 18.50 -10.44 -61.32
C LEU A 196 19.28 -9.58 -60.33
N GLN A 197 20.46 -9.12 -60.76
CA GLN A 197 21.30 -8.18 -60.02
C GLN A 197 20.53 -6.90 -59.62
N PRO A 198 20.94 -6.23 -58.54
CA PRO A 198 20.26 -5.07 -58.00
C PRO A 198 20.46 -3.91 -58.97
N ALA A 199 19.48 -3.66 -59.82
CA ALA A 199 19.28 -2.29 -60.29
C ALA A 199 18.92 -1.50 -59.04
N GLU A 200 19.60 -0.39 -58.83
CA GLU A 200 19.29 0.62 -57.82
C GLU A 200 17.77 0.79 -57.73
N ASP A 201 17.13 0.15 -56.75
CA ASP A 201 15.88 0.65 -56.20
C ASP A 201 16.28 1.86 -55.35
N GLU A 202 16.62 2.94 -56.06
CA GLU A 202 16.69 4.33 -55.59
C GLU A 202 15.30 4.87 -55.20
N TYR A 203 14.31 3.98 -55.01
CA TYR A 203 12.96 4.27 -54.55
C TYR A 203 12.39 3.13 -53.68
N GLU A 204 13.21 2.45 -52.87
CA GLU A 204 12.75 2.27 -51.49
C GLU A 204 12.89 3.65 -50.85
N GLU A 205 11.88 4.49 -51.10
CA GLU A 205 11.48 5.50 -50.13
C GLU A 205 11.35 4.68 -48.85
N GLU A 206 12.43 4.63 -48.05
CA GLU A 206 12.32 4.41 -46.62
C GLU A 206 11.04 5.18 -46.29
N PRO A 207 9.97 4.55 -45.77
CA PRO A 207 9.04 5.36 -45.06
C PRO A 207 9.93 5.97 -43.99
N GLU A 208 10.36 7.21 -44.23
CA GLU A 208 10.82 8.13 -43.24
C GLU A 208 9.60 8.18 -42.35
N VAL A 209 9.55 7.23 -41.43
CA VAL A 209 8.70 7.32 -40.26
C VAL A 209 9.38 8.48 -39.60
N GLU A 210 8.96 9.69 -39.99
CA GLU A 210 9.24 10.93 -39.31
C GLU A 210 8.98 10.55 -37.86
N TYR A 211 10.07 10.28 -37.14
CA TYR A 211 10.01 10.23 -35.71
C TYR A 211 9.78 11.69 -35.39
N VAL A 212 8.52 12.09 -35.40
CA VAL A 212 8.09 13.38 -34.90
C VAL A 212 8.65 13.41 -33.49
N GLU A 213 9.75 14.14 -33.32
CA GLU A 213 10.37 14.50 -32.03
C GLU A 213 9.39 15.34 -31.18
N GLY A 214 8.10 15.40 -31.54
CA GLY A 214 7.03 16.08 -30.82
C GLY A 214 6.31 15.22 -29.76
N TYR A 215 6.74 13.97 -29.50
CA TYR A 215 6.15 13.15 -28.43
C TYR A 215 7.02 12.99 -27.17
N ASP A 216 8.23 13.55 -27.14
CA ASP A 216 8.92 13.77 -25.86
C ASP A 216 8.44 15.08 -25.19
N GLU A 217 7.82 16.00 -25.93
CA GLU A 217 7.26 17.26 -25.39
C GLU A 217 5.75 17.17 -25.05
N LEU A 218 5.01 16.22 -25.64
CA LEU A 218 3.66 15.85 -25.18
C LEU A 218 3.67 14.98 -23.90
N GLU A 219 4.84 14.60 -23.38
CA GLU A 219 4.96 13.91 -22.08
C GLU A 219 4.58 14.82 -20.88
N GLU A 220 4.37 16.12 -21.10
CA GLU A 220 3.91 17.08 -20.08
C GLU A 220 2.40 17.41 -20.11
N GLU A 221 1.66 17.13 -21.19
CA GLU A 221 0.25 17.60 -21.33
C GLU A 221 -0.85 16.56 -21.04
N ASP A 222 -0.52 15.27 -20.95
CA ASP A 222 -1.53 14.22 -20.72
C ASP A 222 -2.01 14.07 -19.24
N ASP A 223 -1.66 15.02 -18.35
CA ASP A 223 -2.21 15.12 -16.97
C ASP A 223 -3.29 16.23 -16.84
N ILE A 224 -3.79 16.81 -17.95
CA ILE A 224 -4.86 17.84 -17.93
C ILE A 224 -6.27 17.25 -17.77
N GLU A 225 -6.50 15.98 -18.14
CA GLU A 225 -7.84 15.39 -18.10
C GLU A 225 -8.35 14.98 -16.70
N ASP A 226 -7.51 14.96 -15.65
CA ASP A 226 -7.95 14.69 -14.26
C ASP A 226 -8.18 15.98 -13.43
N PHE A 227 -8.06 17.18 -14.05
CA PHE A 227 -8.35 18.48 -13.41
C PHE A 227 -9.66 19.14 -13.88
N ALA A 228 -10.18 18.78 -15.07
CA ALA A 228 -11.40 19.37 -15.64
C ALA A 228 -12.73 18.77 -15.11
N GLY A 229 -12.71 18.19 -13.89
CA GLY A 229 -13.85 17.54 -13.26
C GLY A 229 -14.46 18.29 -12.07
N PHE A 230 -14.10 19.55 -11.83
CA PHE A 230 -14.66 20.35 -10.73
C PHE A 230 -14.97 21.78 -11.18
N GLY A 231 -16.19 21.96 -11.69
CA GLY A 231 -16.76 23.29 -11.94
C GLY A 231 -17.44 23.36 -13.30
N THR A 232 -18.75 23.14 -13.30
CA THR A 232 -19.81 23.89 -14.01
C THR A 232 -20.97 22.93 -14.31
N LEU A 233 -21.86 22.75 -13.32
CA LEU A 233 -23.26 22.39 -13.55
C LEU A 233 -24.07 23.22 -12.55
N GLU A 234 -24.60 24.34 -13.04
CA GLU A 234 -25.68 25.10 -12.43
C GLU A 234 -27.00 24.30 -12.53
N ALA A 235 -27.83 24.50 -11.50
CA ALA A 235 -29.31 24.53 -11.46
C ALA A 235 -29.87 23.65 -10.32
N PRO A 236 -31.06 23.96 -9.75
CA PRO A 236 -31.73 25.25 -9.56
C PRO A 236 -32.16 25.50 -8.09
N ASP A 237 -32.64 26.72 -7.83
CA ASP A 237 -33.49 27.11 -6.69
C ASP A 237 -34.54 26.04 -6.34
N ASP A 238 -34.62 25.65 -5.07
CA ASP A 238 -35.88 25.57 -4.30
C ASP A 238 -35.59 25.37 -2.79
N TYR A 239 -36.58 25.73 -1.97
CA TYR A 239 -36.72 25.66 -0.51
C TYR A 239 -36.61 26.99 0.25
N ASP A 240 -37.79 27.63 0.35
CA ASP A 240 -38.41 28.08 1.61
C ASP A 240 -37.72 27.54 2.88
N ASP A 241 -37.29 28.44 3.76
CA ASP A 241 -37.59 28.31 5.19
C ASP A 241 -37.69 29.68 5.85
N ASP A 242 -38.73 29.76 6.66
CA ASP A 242 -39.31 30.91 7.32
C ASP A 242 -38.70 31.09 8.72
N GLU A 243 -38.87 32.29 9.26
CA GLU A 243 -38.70 32.68 10.67
C GLU A 243 -37.32 32.53 11.35
N ASN A 244 -36.62 33.66 11.55
CA ASN A 244 -36.75 34.46 12.79
C ASN A 244 -35.65 35.53 12.89
N ALA A 245 -36.07 36.80 12.87
CA ALA A 245 -35.25 37.97 13.11
C ALA A 245 -35.61 38.62 14.46
N GLY A 246 -34.59 39.01 15.23
CA GLY A 246 -34.70 39.86 16.40
C GLY A 246 -33.35 39.98 17.15
N THR A 247 -32.38 40.80 16.71
CA THR A 247 -32.00 42.14 17.26
C THR A 247 -31.79 42.17 18.78
N ASP A 248 -30.78 42.82 19.39
CA ASP A 248 -29.67 43.69 18.96
C ASP A 248 -28.72 43.94 20.18
N GLU A 249 -27.64 44.71 19.98
CA GLU A 249 -26.80 45.46 20.98
C GLU A 249 -25.73 44.68 21.81
N GLU A 250 -24.49 45.14 22.06
CA GLU A 250 -23.73 46.39 21.77
C GLU A 250 -22.20 46.18 22.00
N GLU A 251 -21.39 46.95 21.25
CA GLU A 251 -20.11 47.64 21.55
C GLU A 251 -18.79 46.97 22.03
N GLY A 252 -17.68 47.47 21.45
CA GLY A 252 -16.34 47.46 22.07
C GLY A 252 -15.12 47.63 21.13
N TYR A 253 -14.65 48.88 20.96
CA TYR A 253 -13.52 49.34 20.12
C TYR A 253 -12.11 48.83 20.53
N VAL A 254 -11.15 48.84 19.58
CA VAL A 254 -9.91 49.67 19.52
C VAL A 254 -8.79 49.01 18.68
N ALA A 255 -8.24 49.77 17.73
CA ALA A 255 -7.11 49.47 16.87
C ALA A 255 -5.75 49.86 17.48
N VAL A 256 -4.65 49.14 17.18
CA VAL A 256 -3.28 49.71 17.09
C VAL A 256 -2.39 48.95 16.08
N HIS A 257 -1.71 49.73 15.23
CA HIS A 257 -0.71 49.37 14.22
C HIS A 257 0.66 48.88 14.76
N LYS A 258 1.40 48.06 13.99
CA LYS A 258 2.75 48.41 13.43
C LYS A 258 3.38 47.33 12.53
N LYS A 259 3.99 47.80 11.44
CA LYS A 259 4.89 47.09 10.51
C LYS A 259 6.35 47.11 11.04
N LEU A 260 7.15 46.04 10.83
CA LEU A 260 8.38 46.01 10.00
C LEU A 260 9.29 44.74 10.23
N THR A 261 9.58 44.06 9.11
CA THR A 261 10.87 43.48 8.62
C THR A 261 11.69 42.35 9.30
N LYS A 262 12.06 41.42 8.39
CA LYS A 262 13.35 40.75 8.11
C LYS A 262 13.70 39.38 8.75
N ASN A 263 13.65 38.38 7.86
CA ASN A 263 14.59 37.27 7.63
C ASN A 263 15.24 36.53 8.81
N ARG A 264 14.86 35.24 8.95
CA ARG A 264 15.79 34.12 9.19
C ARG A 264 15.12 32.78 8.82
N ARG A 265 15.70 32.04 7.86
CA ARG A 265 15.46 30.60 7.65
C ARG A 265 16.08 29.82 8.83
N PRO A 266 15.57 28.64 9.22
CA PRO A 266 15.98 27.39 8.56
C PRO A 266 14.90 26.30 8.39
N GLU A 267 15.19 25.44 7.42
CA GLU A 267 14.95 23.98 7.34
C GLU A 267 13.55 23.38 7.15
N LYS A 268 13.43 22.73 5.98
CA LYS A 268 12.35 21.85 5.52
C LYS A 268 12.34 20.55 6.32
N ASN A 269 11.16 20.12 6.75
CA ASN A 269 10.79 18.70 6.81
C ASN A 269 9.30 18.57 6.49
N VAL A 270 9.01 18.23 5.23
CA VAL A 270 7.67 17.95 4.72
C VAL A 270 7.45 16.44 4.85
N LEU A 271 6.50 16.04 5.68
CA LEU A 271 5.93 14.69 5.66
C LEU A 271 4.41 14.80 5.49
N ASP A 272 4.01 14.52 4.25
CA ASP A 272 2.82 13.77 3.83
C ASP A 272 1.50 13.95 4.58
N LYS A 273 0.58 14.70 3.98
CA LYS A 273 -0.86 14.48 4.10
C LYS A 273 -1.40 13.97 2.77
N LYS A 274 -1.60 12.66 2.64
CA LYS A 274 -2.40 12.05 1.57
C LYS A 274 -3.82 11.77 2.08
N SER A 275 -4.80 12.43 1.45
CA SER A 275 -6.23 12.17 1.55
C SER A 275 -6.58 10.81 0.90
N LYS A 276 -7.58 10.13 1.44
CA LYS A 276 -8.04 8.79 1.02
C LYS A 276 -9.16 8.93 -0.02
N LYS A 277 -9.02 8.27 -1.18
CA LYS A 277 -10.14 8.01 -2.12
C LYS A 277 -10.91 6.73 -1.70
N PRO A 278 -12.22 6.62 -1.97
CA PRO A 278 -13.04 5.45 -1.61
C PRO A 278 -12.82 4.26 -2.56
N ARG A 279 -13.02 3.04 -2.05
CA ARG A 279 -12.74 1.77 -2.74
C ARG A 279 -14.05 1.16 -3.24
N VAL A 280 -14.21 1.05 -4.56
CA VAL A 280 -15.30 0.31 -5.22
C VAL A 280 -14.98 -1.19 -5.17
N LEU A 281 -15.94 -2.00 -4.74
CA LEU A 281 -15.90 -3.46 -4.77
C LEU A 281 -16.39 -3.91 -6.15
N VAL A 282 -15.55 -4.62 -6.90
CA VAL A 282 -15.93 -5.34 -8.12
C VAL A 282 -15.83 -6.82 -7.78
N GLU A 283 -16.97 -7.51 -7.84
CA GLU A 283 -17.05 -8.97 -7.79
C GLU A 283 -16.68 -9.48 -9.18
N VAL A 284 -15.71 -10.39 -9.26
CA VAL A 284 -15.34 -11.09 -10.50
C VAL A 284 -15.56 -12.57 -10.24
N GLU A 285 -16.55 -13.13 -10.94
CA GLU A 285 -16.80 -14.56 -11.05
C GLU A 285 -15.56 -15.23 -11.68
N GLY A 286 -15.05 -16.27 -11.02
CA GLY A 286 -13.85 -16.97 -11.46
C GLY A 286 -14.20 -18.24 -12.21
N GLU A 287 -14.17 -18.18 -13.54
CA GLU A 287 -14.01 -19.36 -14.40
C GLU A 287 -12.54 -19.47 -14.85
N ASP A 288 -12.11 -20.72 -15.00
CA ASP A 288 -10.88 -21.22 -15.64
C ASP A 288 -9.53 -21.15 -14.90
N ALA A 289 -9.31 -22.20 -14.11
CA ALA A 289 -7.98 -22.66 -13.70
C ALA A 289 -7.26 -23.33 -14.88
N GLY A 290 -6.49 -22.55 -15.65
CA GLY A 290 -5.52 -23.05 -16.63
C GLY A 290 -4.24 -23.56 -15.97
N GLU A 291 -3.83 -24.76 -16.38
CA GLU A 291 -2.67 -25.54 -15.95
C GLU A 291 -1.36 -24.74 -15.96
N ARG A 292 -0.58 -24.83 -14.87
CA ARG A 292 0.80 -24.34 -14.83
C ARG A 292 1.77 -25.48 -15.09
N GLN A 293 2.39 -25.47 -16.27
CA GLN A 293 3.57 -26.28 -16.57
C GLN A 293 4.71 -25.90 -15.62
N ARG A 294 5.32 -26.91 -15.00
CA ARG A 294 6.54 -26.79 -14.21
C ARG A 294 7.73 -26.83 -15.18
N THR A 295 8.54 -25.79 -15.19
CA THR A 295 9.90 -25.88 -15.76
C THR A 295 10.84 -26.40 -14.67
N VAL A 296 11.53 -27.49 -15.00
CA VAL A 296 12.60 -28.09 -14.21
C VAL A 296 13.89 -27.34 -14.53
N GLN A 297 14.55 -26.80 -13.51
CA GLN A 297 16.00 -26.65 -13.42
C GLN A 297 16.42 -27.02 -11.99
#